data_AF-C5MAL8-F1
#
_entry.id   AF-C5MAL8-F1
#
_cell.length_a   1.000
_cell.length_b   1.000
_cell.length_c   1.000
_cell.angle_alpha   90.00
_cell.angle_beta   90.00
_cell.angle_gamma   90.00
#
_symmetry.space_group_name_H-M   'P 1'
#
loop_
_entity.id
_entity.type
_entity.pdbx_description
1 polymer ?
#
loop_
_entity_poly.entity_id
_entity_poly.type
_entity_poly.pdbx_seq_one_letter_code
_entity_poly.pdbx_strand_id
1 'polypeptide(L)'
;MRDCLSAMIDSVVNKDLILLKPEKVGSYVGLALVFETFTLRQILGNLLSMNSVSMATNEDSTIRCKRNLLNSLWEVVIDNCHVSIITSLISISMKIENRIRLMGSVVNSVQLKGDYKSGMITCYPTNIDQFIKSILNCKSHTSFKTILIDSASQLRPVNRIVPPSEPSAYVTTTLTLPVKQVSAILGPRGSILNSIRLQSKCWIKVHPSNHSPFISTKQSLQQVQITGAKENISIALIEIDRICGTFVCAR
;
A
#
# COMPACT_ATOMS: atom_id res chain seq x y z
N MET A 1 31.22 28.49 -5.31
CA MET A 1 30.93 27.24 -4.56
C MET A 1 29.43 26.93 -4.51
N ARG A 2 28.56 27.85 -4.08
CA ARG A 2 27.09 27.63 -4.02
C ARG A 2 26.45 27.30 -5.37
N ASP A 3 26.86 27.98 -6.46
CA ASP A 3 26.26 27.76 -7.79
C ASP A 3 26.62 26.39 -8.39
N CYS A 4 27.83 25.90 -8.11
CA CYS A 4 28.28 24.58 -8.55
C CYS A 4 27.57 23.46 -7.77
N LEU A 5 27.35 23.65 -6.47
CA LEU A 5 26.58 22.73 -5.63
C LEU A 5 25.10 22.69 -6.06
N SER A 6 24.51 23.84 -6.38
CA SER A 6 23.14 23.92 -6.90
C SER A 6 23.01 23.16 -8.22
N ALA A 7 23.91 23.39 -9.18
CA ALA A 7 23.90 22.70 -10.47
C ALA A 7 24.09 21.18 -10.31
N MET A 8 24.93 20.74 -9.36
CA MET A 8 25.11 19.34 -9.03
C MET A 8 23.83 18.73 -8.44
N ILE A 9 23.17 19.42 -7.52
CA ILE A 9 21.91 18.98 -6.93
C ILE A 9 20.82 18.89 -8.00
N ASP A 10 20.70 19.87 -8.89
CA ASP A 10 19.71 19.85 -9.97
C ASP A 10 19.97 18.69 -10.94
N SER A 11 21.23 18.39 -11.26
CA SER A 11 21.62 17.21 -12.05
C SER A 11 21.25 15.89 -11.35
N VAL A 12 21.43 15.82 -10.04
CA VAL A 12 21.15 14.62 -9.23
C VAL A 12 19.65 14.41 -9.03
N VAL A 13 18.90 15.49 -8.80
CA VAL A 13 17.44 15.44 -8.65
C VAL A 13 16.79 14.93 -9.93
N ASN A 14 17.35 15.21 -11.11
CA ASN A 14 16.83 14.67 -12.38
C ASN A 14 16.98 13.15 -12.54
N LYS A 15 17.73 12.46 -11.67
CA LYS A 15 17.83 11.00 -11.65
C LYS A 15 16.67 10.39 -10.87
N ASP A 16 16.27 9.15 -11.19
CA ASP A 16 15.22 8.44 -10.44
C ASP A 16 15.72 7.78 -9.14
N LEU A 17 17.05 7.68 -9.01
CA LEU A 17 17.72 7.08 -7.85
C LEU A 17 18.95 7.92 -7.47
N ILE A 18 19.03 8.26 -6.19
CA ILE A 18 20.14 8.97 -5.58
C ILE A 18 20.69 8.09 -4.46
N LEU A 19 21.99 7.85 -4.51
CA LEU A 19 22.69 7.01 -3.55
C LEU A 19 23.73 7.86 -2.80
N LEU A 20 23.71 7.74 -1.49
CA LEU A 20 24.43 8.58 -0.57
C LEU A 20 25.14 7.72 0.48
N LYS A 21 26.41 8.01 0.74
CA LYS A 21 27.24 7.37 1.76
C LYS A 21 27.51 8.36 2.89
N PRO A 22 27.05 8.10 4.12
CA PRO A 22 27.36 8.95 5.27
C PRO A 22 28.82 8.76 5.68
N GLU A 23 29.46 9.83 6.18
CA GLU A 23 30.83 9.73 6.73
C GLU A 23 30.88 8.96 8.05
N LYS A 24 29.77 8.95 8.79
CA LYS A 24 29.65 8.29 10.10
C LYS A 24 28.55 7.23 10.07
N VAL A 25 28.97 6.01 10.40
CA VAL A 25 28.13 4.82 10.60
C VAL A 25 27.29 4.99 11.87
N GLY A 26 26.06 4.46 11.92
CA GLY A 26 25.18 4.67 13.07
C GLY A 26 23.84 3.94 13.05
N SER A 27 22.82 4.56 13.62
CA SER A 27 21.47 4.01 13.78
C SER A 27 20.73 3.80 12.45
N TYR A 28 19.83 2.82 12.46
CA TYR A 28 18.96 2.47 11.34
C TYR A 28 17.56 3.07 11.51
N VAL A 29 16.94 3.51 10.41
CA VAL A 29 15.53 3.93 10.39
C VAL A 29 14.69 2.85 9.72
N GLY A 30 13.83 2.18 10.49
CA GLY A 30 12.95 1.12 10.00
C GLY A 30 11.84 1.55 9.02
N LEU A 31 11.68 2.85 8.80
CA LEU A 31 10.63 3.44 7.96
C LEU A 31 11.24 4.40 6.93
N ALA A 32 10.75 4.35 5.70
CA ALA A 32 11.20 5.27 4.67
C ALA A 32 10.59 6.66 4.89
N LEU A 33 11.43 7.69 4.91
CA LEU A 33 10.99 9.09 4.98
C LEU A 33 10.52 9.55 3.60
N VAL A 34 9.49 10.38 3.56
CA VAL A 34 8.90 10.86 2.31
C VAL A 34 9.00 12.37 2.23
N PHE A 35 9.58 12.89 1.14
CA PHE A 35 9.80 14.32 0.94
C PHE A 35 9.28 14.78 -0.43
N GLU A 36 8.89 16.05 -0.52
CA GLU A 36 8.74 16.72 -1.81
C GLU A 36 10.11 16.99 -2.46
N THR A 37 10.13 17.12 -3.78
CA THR A 37 11.36 17.42 -4.54
C THR A 37 12.03 18.72 -4.07
N PHE A 38 11.23 19.72 -3.66
CA PHE A 38 11.79 20.97 -3.11
C PHE A 38 12.47 20.74 -1.75
N THR A 39 11.80 20.03 -0.83
CA THR A 39 12.34 19.71 0.50
C THR A 39 13.60 18.85 0.40
N LEU A 40 13.59 17.83 -0.48
CA LEU A 40 14.76 16.99 -0.72
C LEU A 40 15.96 17.80 -1.24
N ARG A 41 15.74 18.80 -2.11
CA ARG A 41 16.81 19.69 -2.58
C ARG A 41 17.49 20.43 -1.44
N GLN A 42 16.70 20.99 -0.51
CA GLN A 42 17.24 21.70 0.66
C GLN A 42 18.00 20.76 1.59
N ILE A 43 17.47 19.54 1.79
CA ILE A 43 18.12 18.47 2.53
C ILE A 43 19.49 18.13 1.92
N LEU A 44 19.54 17.85 0.61
CA LEU A 44 20.78 17.50 -0.09
C LEU A 44 21.79 18.64 -0.03
N GLY A 45 21.35 19.88 -0.24
CA GLY A 45 22.19 21.06 -0.11
C GLY A 45 22.81 21.19 1.27
N ASN A 46 22.04 20.96 2.32
CA ASN A 46 22.56 21.00 3.69
C ASN A 46 23.53 19.85 3.98
N LEU A 47 23.19 18.62 3.61
CA LEU A 47 24.04 17.45 3.89
C LEU A 47 25.36 17.49 3.12
N LEU A 48 25.36 17.94 1.86
CA LEU A 48 26.55 18.06 1.04
C LEU A 48 27.43 19.25 1.45
N SER A 49 26.83 20.38 1.86
CA SER A 49 27.62 21.54 2.34
C SER A 49 28.29 21.31 3.68
N MET A 50 27.71 20.44 4.52
CA MET A 50 28.31 20.03 5.80
C MET A 50 29.30 18.86 5.66
N ASN A 51 29.63 18.43 4.42
CA ASN A 51 30.40 17.23 4.11
C ASN A 51 29.92 15.96 4.83
N SER A 52 28.71 15.93 5.38
CA SER A 52 28.27 14.83 6.24
C SER A 52 27.97 13.55 5.43
N VAL A 53 27.83 13.69 4.12
CA VAL A 53 27.43 12.64 3.18
C VAL A 53 28.13 12.87 1.84
N SER A 54 28.63 11.80 1.21
CA SER A 54 29.17 11.80 -0.16
C SER A 54 28.26 11.04 -1.11
N MET A 55 28.28 11.40 -2.40
CA MET A 55 27.58 10.63 -3.45
C MET A 55 28.20 9.24 -3.59
N ALA A 56 27.37 8.21 -3.68
CA ALA A 56 27.79 6.81 -3.80
C ALA A 56 27.35 6.20 -5.14
N THR A 57 28.06 5.16 -5.59
CA THR A 57 27.86 4.58 -6.93
C THR A 57 27.27 3.18 -6.99
N ASN A 58 27.15 2.40 -5.88
CA ASN A 58 26.10 1.36 -5.67
C ASN A 58 26.28 0.50 -4.40
N GLU A 59 27.49 0.07 -4.02
CA GLU A 59 27.63 -0.96 -2.95
C GLU A 59 27.81 -0.39 -1.53
N ASP A 60 28.28 0.85 -1.40
CA ASP A 60 28.53 1.50 -0.09
C ASP A 60 27.41 2.46 0.34
N SER A 61 26.32 2.57 -0.43
CA SER A 61 25.28 3.56 -0.17
C SER A 61 24.36 3.10 0.94
N THR A 62 24.33 3.85 2.05
CA THR A 62 23.43 3.54 3.15
C THR A 62 22.19 4.44 3.15
N ILE A 63 22.24 5.59 2.46
CA ILE A 63 21.07 6.44 2.24
C ILE A 63 20.65 6.32 0.77
N ARG A 64 19.39 5.94 0.53
CA ARG A 64 18.83 5.72 -0.81
C ARG A 64 17.58 6.57 -0.99
N CYS A 65 17.64 7.55 -1.90
CA CYS A 65 16.48 8.34 -2.29
C CYS A 65 15.97 7.83 -3.64
N LYS A 66 14.77 7.27 -3.66
CA LYS A 66 14.10 6.81 -4.87
C LYS A 66 12.92 7.73 -5.18
N ARG A 67 12.82 8.16 -6.43
CA ARG A 67 11.67 8.93 -6.89
C ARG A 67 10.46 8.02 -7.04
N ASN A 68 9.35 8.41 -6.44
CA ASN A 68 8.04 7.81 -6.68
C ASN A 68 7.33 8.63 -7.77
N LEU A 69 7.34 8.09 -8.99
CA LEU A 69 6.84 8.75 -10.20
C LEU A 69 5.33 9.05 -10.17
N LEU A 70 4.55 8.32 -9.35
CA LEU A 70 3.10 8.49 -9.29
C LEU A 70 2.69 9.67 -8.41
N ASN A 71 3.40 9.88 -7.30
CA ASN A 71 3.06 10.90 -6.32
C ASN A 71 3.93 12.16 -6.46
N SER A 72 4.93 12.17 -7.36
CA SER A 72 5.95 13.22 -7.44
C SER A 72 6.68 13.45 -6.10
N LEU A 73 6.82 12.39 -5.31
CA LEU A 73 7.47 12.39 -4.00
C LEU A 73 8.74 11.54 -4.02
N TRP A 74 9.62 11.80 -3.07
CA TRP A 74 10.84 11.03 -2.88
C TRP A 74 10.74 10.17 -1.66
N GLU A 75 10.99 8.89 -1.83
CA GLU A 75 11.13 7.92 -0.75
C GLU A 75 12.61 7.80 -0.39
N VAL A 76 12.95 8.13 0.85
CA VAL A 76 14.31 8.13 1.37
C VAL A 76 14.42 7.02 2.43
N VAL A 77 15.11 5.96 2.05
CA VAL A 77 15.46 4.84 2.93
C VAL A 77 16.82 5.12 3.53
N ILE A 78 16.93 4.98 4.85
CA ILE A 78 18.14 5.30 5.59
C ILE A 78 18.58 4.07 6.35
N ASP A 79 19.55 3.41 5.77
CA ASP A 79 20.30 2.32 6.35
C ASP A 79 21.52 2.92 7.10
N ASN A 80 21.79 2.45 8.31
CA ASN A 80 23.07 2.64 9.03
C ASN A 80 23.69 4.06 8.99
N CYS A 81 23.09 5.05 9.66
CA CYS A 81 23.55 6.44 9.65
C CYS A 81 23.59 7.09 11.05
N HIS A 82 24.48 8.06 11.26
CA HIS A 82 24.50 8.80 12.52
C HIS A 82 23.20 9.59 12.76
N VAL A 83 22.71 9.61 14.01
CA VAL A 83 21.41 10.23 14.39
C VAL A 83 21.34 11.72 13.97
N SER A 84 22.47 12.42 13.91
CA SER A 84 22.53 13.81 13.46
C SER A 84 21.95 14.01 12.05
N ILE A 85 22.15 13.04 11.14
CA ILE A 85 21.61 13.11 9.77
C ILE A 85 20.07 13.04 9.83
N ILE A 86 19.53 12.11 10.63
CA ILE A 86 18.08 11.96 10.83
C ILE A 86 17.49 13.24 11.43
N THR A 87 18.16 13.81 12.44
CA THR A 87 17.76 15.07 13.06
C THR A 87 17.74 16.21 12.04
N SER A 88 18.77 16.34 11.20
CA SER A 88 18.80 17.36 10.14
C SER A 88 17.66 17.19 9.14
N LEU A 89 17.40 15.96 8.69
CA LEU A 89 16.32 15.65 7.75
C LEU A 89 14.96 16.05 8.31
N ILE A 90 14.67 15.63 9.54
CA ILE A 90 13.39 15.92 10.20
C ILE A 90 13.26 17.43 10.47
N SER A 91 14.33 18.09 10.92
CA SER A 91 14.31 19.52 11.21
C SER A 91 14.03 20.35 9.96
N ILE A 92 14.61 19.98 8.82
CA ILE A 92 14.36 20.64 7.54
C ILE A 92 12.92 20.37 7.06
N SER A 93 12.43 19.13 7.19
CA SER A 93 11.04 18.78 6.87
C SER A 93 10.04 19.60 7.68
N MET A 94 10.26 19.72 8.99
CA MET A 94 9.40 20.52 9.86
C MET A 94 9.48 22.01 9.53
N LYS A 95 10.66 22.55 9.22
CA LYS A 95 10.82 23.96 8.86
C LYS A 95 10.14 24.34 7.55
N ILE A 96 10.14 23.45 6.56
CA ILE A 96 9.61 23.73 5.21
C ILE A 96 8.14 23.33 5.10
N GLU A 97 7.79 22.12 5.52
CA GLU A 97 6.48 21.54 5.29
C GLU A 97 5.58 21.55 6.53
N ASN A 98 6.13 21.88 7.70
CA ASN A 98 5.45 21.79 9.00
C ASN A 98 4.81 20.42 9.27
N ARG A 99 5.38 19.37 8.69
CA ARG A 99 4.94 17.98 8.81
C ARG A 99 6.08 17.04 8.45
N ILE A 100 5.92 15.78 8.84
CA ILE A 100 6.82 14.69 8.44
C ILE A 100 5.97 13.58 7.85
N ARG A 101 6.43 13.03 6.72
CA ARG A 101 5.77 11.91 6.06
C ARG A 101 6.66 10.68 6.07
N LEU A 102 6.07 9.54 6.36
CA LEU A 102 6.74 8.25 6.48
C LEU A 102 5.93 7.19 5.74
N MET A 103 6.61 6.24 5.10
CA MET A 103 5.97 5.01 4.63
C MET A 103 5.89 4.02 5.79
N GLY A 104 4.72 3.43 6.02
CA GLY A 104 4.53 2.48 7.11
C GLY A 104 3.16 1.83 7.13
N SER A 105 2.87 1.10 8.20
CA SER A 105 1.55 0.47 8.42
C SER A 105 0.64 1.32 9.31
N VAL A 106 -0.64 0.95 9.40
CA VAL A 106 -1.59 1.54 10.36
C VAL A 106 -1.09 1.38 11.80
N VAL A 107 -0.38 0.29 12.13
CA VAL A 107 0.19 0.09 13.47
C VAL A 107 1.25 1.15 13.77
N ASN A 108 2.11 1.45 12.78
CA ASN A 108 3.12 2.49 12.90
C ASN A 108 2.49 3.87 13.07
N SER A 109 1.34 4.14 12.44
CA SER A 109 0.67 5.44 12.56
C SER A 109 0.15 5.67 13.98
N VAL A 110 -0.40 4.64 14.63
CA VAL A 110 -0.83 4.70 16.03
C VAL A 110 0.36 4.96 16.95
N GLN A 111 1.48 4.25 16.75
CA GLN A 111 2.70 4.43 17.55
C GLN A 111 3.29 5.84 17.41
N LEU A 112 3.26 6.38 16.19
CA LEU A 112 3.81 7.70 15.88
C LEU A 112 2.82 8.85 16.12
N LYS A 113 1.59 8.56 16.55
CA LYS A 113 0.49 9.53 16.68
C LYS A 113 0.26 10.33 15.39
N GLY A 114 0.31 9.65 14.25
CA GLY A 114 0.16 10.23 12.92
C GLY A 114 -1.07 9.70 12.17
N ASP A 115 -1.48 10.45 11.16
CA ASP A 115 -2.61 10.11 10.30
C ASP A 115 -2.18 9.15 9.19
N TYR A 116 -2.87 8.01 9.06
CA TYR A 116 -2.59 7.02 8.02
C TYR A 116 -3.49 7.21 6.80
N LYS A 117 -2.89 7.27 5.61
CA LYS A 117 -3.59 7.26 4.32
C LYS A 117 -2.79 6.50 3.27
N SER A 118 -3.33 5.39 2.80
CA SER A 118 -2.77 4.61 1.66
C SER A 118 -1.27 4.26 1.79
N GLY A 119 -0.83 3.82 2.97
CA GLY A 119 0.57 3.44 3.23
C GLY A 119 1.48 4.59 3.65
N MET A 120 0.98 5.83 3.60
CA MET A 120 1.67 7.01 4.09
C MET A 120 1.15 7.40 5.47
N ILE A 121 2.05 7.76 6.36
CA ILE A 121 1.79 8.28 7.70
C ILE A 121 2.23 9.74 7.71
N THR A 122 1.33 10.65 8.07
CA THR A 122 1.63 12.07 8.23
C THR A 122 1.64 12.41 9.71
N CYS A 123 2.75 12.94 10.20
CA CYS A 123 2.96 13.29 11.60
C CYS A 123 3.22 14.79 11.75
N TYR A 124 2.76 15.34 12.87
CA TYR A 124 2.96 16.73 13.27
C TYR A 124 3.61 16.79 14.66
N PRO A 125 4.88 16.35 14.80
CA PRO A 125 5.51 16.26 16.12
C PRO A 125 5.77 17.65 16.71
N THR A 126 5.44 17.81 17.99
CA THR A 126 5.77 19.01 18.78
C THR A 126 7.19 18.95 19.36
N ASN A 127 7.70 17.75 19.64
CA ASN A 127 9.05 17.51 20.13
C ASN A 127 9.80 16.57 19.18
N ILE A 128 10.79 17.12 18.47
CA ILE A 128 11.57 16.41 17.45
C ILE A 128 12.39 15.26 18.07
N ASP A 129 13.04 15.49 19.22
CA ASP A 129 13.91 14.49 19.85
C ASP A 129 13.12 13.27 20.33
N GLN A 130 11.95 13.50 20.92
CA GLN A 130 11.06 12.42 21.31
C GLN A 130 10.53 11.66 20.09
N PHE A 131 10.21 12.39 19.01
CA PHE A 131 9.72 11.79 17.78
C PHE A 131 10.78 10.93 17.08
N ILE A 132 12.04 11.37 17.06
CA ILE A 132 13.17 10.58 16.54
C ILE A 132 13.30 9.27 17.31
N LYS A 133 13.22 9.30 18.64
CA LYS A 133 13.24 8.06 19.46
C LYS A 133 12.08 7.13 19.10
N SER A 134 10.89 7.68 18.88
CA SER A 134 9.73 6.88 18.45
C SER A 134 9.95 6.23 17.07
N ILE A 135 10.51 6.97 16.10
CA ILE A 135 10.83 6.43 14.77
C ILE A 135 11.87 5.31 14.87
N LEU A 136 12.95 5.51 15.62
CA LEU A 136 14.02 4.52 15.76
C LEU A 136 13.54 3.23 16.43
N ASN A 137 12.52 3.33 17.28
CA ASN A 137 11.88 2.19 17.94
C ASN A 137 10.75 1.56 17.11
N CYS A 138 10.39 2.12 15.95
CA CYS A 138 9.38 1.52 15.09
C CYS A 138 9.97 0.31 14.36
N LYS A 139 9.33 -0.86 14.53
CA LYS A 139 9.63 -2.03 13.71
C LYS A 139 9.01 -1.83 12.32
N SER A 140 9.73 -2.30 11.31
CA SER A 140 9.17 -2.49 9.97
C SER A 140 8.16 -3.63 10.03
N HIS A 141 6.91 -3.30 10.33
CA HIS A 141 5.81 -4.22 10.09
C HIS A 141 5.70 -4.41 8.57
N THR A 142 5.34 -5.61 8.11
CA THR A 142 5.08 -5.88 6.70
C THR A 142 4.01 -4.89 6.23
N SER A 143 4.44 -3.78 5.63
CA SER A 143 3.52 -2.97 4.86
C SER A 143 3.07 -3.84 3.70
N PHE A 144 1.78 -3.82 3.41
CA PHE A 144 1.32 -4.34 2.13
C PHE A 144 2.01 -3.49 1.07
N LYS A 145 3.12 -4.00 0.54
CA LYS A 145 3.79 -3.40 -0.60
C LYS A 145 2.81 -3.64 -1.74
N THR A 146 1.93 -2.67 -1.98
CA THR A 146 1.10 -2.67 -3.17
C THR A 146 2.10 -2.66 -4.32
N ILE A 147 2.35 -3.82 -4.93
CA ILE A 147 3.13 -3.90 -6.15
C ILE A 147 2.30 -3.13 -7.16
N LEU A 148 2.73 -1.91 -7.43
CA LEU A 148 2.13 -1.10 -8.47
C LEU A 148 2.49 -1.75 -9.79
N ILE A 149 1.44 -2.03 -10.56
CA ILE A 149 1.54 -2.54 -11.90
C ILE A 149 1.98 -1.35 -12.75
N ASP A 150 3.28 -1.21 -12.98
CA ASP A 150 3.85 -0.09 -13.74
C ASP A 150 3.58 -0.24 -15.25
N SER A 151 3.12 -1.42 -15.70
CA SER A 151 2.73 -1.69 -17.07
C SER A 151 1.79 -2.89 -17.15
N ALA A 152 0.88 -2.91 -18.13
CA ALA A 152 0.00 -4.05 -18.39
C ALA A 152 0.78 -5.35 -18.71
N SER A 153 2.04 -5.24 -19.13
CA SER A 153 2.96 -6.37 -19.32
C SER A 153 3.36 -7.07 -18.01
N GLN A 154 3.21 -6.41 -16.86
CA GLN A 154 3.40 -7.01 -15.53
C GLN A 154 2.15 -7.76 -15.05
N LEU A 155 0.99 -7.52 -15.69
CA LEU A 155 -0.21 -8.31 -15.49
C LEU A 155 -0.05 -9.61 -16.26
N ARG A 156 0.24 -10.70 -15.54
CA ARG A 156 -0.08 -12.02 -16.07
C ARG A 156 -1.59 -12.21 -15.94
N PRO A 157 -2.34 -12.57 -17.00
CA PRO A 157 -3.70 -13.03 -16.83
C PRO A 157 -3.64 -14.26 -15.91
N VAL A 158 -4.05 -14.07 -14.67
CA VAL A 158 -4.16 -15.14 -13.69
C VAL A 158 -5.42 -15.93 -14.07
N ASN A 159 -5.27 -16.83 -15.05
CA ASN A 159 -6.26 -17.87 -15.31
C ASN A 159 -6.19 -19.00 -14.27
N ARG A 160 -5.36 -18.86 -13.22
CA ARG A 160 -5.25 -19.81 -12.12
C ARG A 160 -5.83 -19.20 -10.86
N ILE A 161 -6.93 -19.79 -10.39
CA ILE A 161 -7.21 -19.83 -8.96
C ILE A 161 -5.93 -20.42 -8.33
N VAL A 162 -5.11 -19.60 -7.67
CA VAL A 162 -3.93 -20.10 -6.95
C VAL A 162 -4.47 -20.67 -5.64
N PRO A 163 -4.48 -22.01 -5.44
CA PRO A 163 -4.75 -22.55 -4.12
C PRO A 163 -3.63 -22.07 -3.18
N PRO A 164 -3.95 -21.57 -1.98
CA PRO A 164 -2.92 -21.10 -1.07
C PRO A 164 -1.92 -22.19 -0.73
N SER A 165 -0.69 -21.75 -0.49
CA SER A 165 0.49 -22.55 -0.19
C SER A 165 0.42 -23.33 1.14
N GLU A 166 -0.76 -23.40 1.77
CA GLU A 166 -1.10 -24.37 2.81
C GLU A 166 -2.50 -24.94 2.54
N PRO A 167 -2.72 -26.25 2.74
CA PRO A 167 -3.98 -26.91 2.45
C PRO A 167 -5.06 -26.60 3.50
N SER A 168 -5.35 -25.33 3.77
CA SER A 168 -6.72 -24.96 4.15
C SER A 168 -7.53 -25.11 2.87
N ALA A 169 -8.05 -26.30 2.56
CA ALA A 169 -8.68 -26.62 1.28
C ALA A 169 -9.69 -25.53 0.89
N TYR A 170 -9.31 -24.66 -0.06
CA TYR A 170 -10.23 -23.68 -0.62
C TYR A 170 -11.26 -24.45 -1.42
N VAL A 171 -12.52 -24.34 -1.00
CA VAL A 171 -13.63 -25.00 -1.68
C VAL A 171 -14.28 -23.98 -2.59
N THR A 172 -14.86 -24.45 -3.69
CA THR A 172 -15.69 -23.65 -4.56
C THR A 172 -17.11 -24.19 -4.51
N THR A 173 -18.07 -23.31 -4.24
CA THR A 173 -19.50 -23.61 -4.27
C THR A 173 -20.16 -22.73 -5.32
N THR A 174 -21.00 -23.31 -6.16
CA THR A 174 -21.73 -22.58 -7.20
C THR A 174 -23.21 -22.61 -6.89
N LEU A 175 -23.79 -21.42 -6.75
CA LEU A 175 -25.23 -21.22 -6.63
C LEU A 175 -25.81 -20.90 -8.00
N THR A 176 -26.99 -21.46 -8.30
CA THR A 176 -27.75 -21.11 -9.49
C THR A 176 -29.04 -20.45 -9.02
N LEU A 177 -29.14 -19.14 -9.21
CA LEU A 177 -30.24 -18.32 -8.69
C LEU A 177 -30.95 -17.59 -9.83
N PRO A 178 -32.26 -17.31 -9.72
CA PRO A 178 -32.94 -16.37 -10.59
C PRO A 178 -32.20 -15.04 -10.69
N VAL A 179 -32.12 -14.46 -11.89
CA VAL A 179 -31.46 -13.15 -12.14
C VAL A 179 -31.96 -12.06 -11.19
N LYS A 180 -33.24 -12.09 -10.77
CA LYS A 180 -33.78 -11.18 -9.76
C LYS A 180 -33.08 -11.28 -8.41
N GLN A 181 -32.85 -12.50 -7.92
CA GLN A 181 -32.11 -12.73 -6.68
C GLN A 181 -30.65 -12.32 -6.82
N VAL A 182 -30.02 -12.60 -7.96
CA VAL A 182 -28.64 -12.15 -8.23
C VAL A 182 -28.55 -10.62 -8.25
N SER A 183 -29.56 -9.93 -8.80
CA SER A 183 -29.61 -8.46 -8.78
C SER A 183 -29.75 -7.88 -7.37
N ALA A 184 -30.48 -8.56 -6.47
CA ALA A 184 -30.56 -8.19 -5.06
C ALA A 184 -29.22 -8.42 -4.33
N ILE A 185 -28.53 -9.53 -4.61
CA ILE A 185 -27.19 -9.81 -4.08
C ILE A 185 -26.19 -8.76 -4.55
N LEU A 186 -26.25 -8.36 -5.83
CA LEU A 186 -25.42 -7.27 -6.37
C LEU A 186 -25.69 -5.97 -5.61
N GLY A 187 -26.97 -5.62 -5.47
CA GLY A 187 -27.39 -4.37 -4.84
C GLY A 187 -27.04 -3.13 -5.68
N PRO A 188 -27.41 -1.93 -5.21
CA PRO A 188 -27.14 -0.69 -5.92
C PRO A 188 -25.63 -0.50 -6.10
N ARG A 189 -25.17 -0.39 -7.36
CA ARG A 189 -23.75 -0.26 -7.72
C ARG A 189 -22.84 -1.39 -7.20
N GLY A 190 -23.38 -2.58 -6.91
CA GLY A 190 -22.58 -3.70 -6.42
C GLY A 190 -22.25 -3.64 -4.91
N SER A 191 -22.86 -2.70 -4.16
CA SER A 191 -22.50 -2.44 -2.77
C SER A 191 -22.72 -3.63 -1.85
N ILE A 192 -23.84 -4.35 -2.02
CA ILE A 192 -24.20 -5.49 -1.19
C ILE A 192 -23.22 -6.65 -1.44
N LEU A 193 -22.98 -7.01 -2.71
CA LEU A 193 -22.01 -8.05 -3.06
C LEU A 193 -20.61 -7.75 -2.53
N ASN A 194 -20.19 -6.49 -2.56
CA ASN A 194 -18.91 -6.07 -2.00
C ASN A 194 -18.86 -6.21 -0.48
N SER A 195 -19.96 -5.90 0.23
CA SER A 195 -20.08 -6.16 1.67
C SER A 195 -19.94 -7.66 1.97
N ILE A 196 -20.64 -8.52 1.22
CA ILE A 196 -20.57 -9.98 1.41
C ILE A 196 -19.12 -10.47 1.20
N ARG A 197 -18.43 -10.01 0.14
CA ARG A 197 -17.03 -10.35 -0.11
C ARG A 197 -16.11 -9.94 1.04
N LEU A 198 -16.30 -8.73 1.60
CA LEU A 198 -15.50 -8.22 2.71
C LEU A 198 -15.74 -9.02 4.00
N GLN A 199 -17.01 -9.29 4.34
CA GLN A 199 -17.39 -9.99 5.56
C GLN A 199 -17.01 -11.48 5.53
N SER A 200 -17.29 -12.15 4.41
CA SER A 200 -16.99 -13.58 4.26
C SER A 200 -15.54 -13.87 3.90
N LYS A 201 -14.76 -12.87 3.45
CA LYS A 201 -13.41 -13.06 2.89
C LYS A 201 -13.38 -14.06 1.72
N CYS A 202 -14.52 -14.25 1.05
CA CYS A 202 -14.63 -15.15 -0.11
C CYS A 202 -14.48 -14.38 -1.42
N TRP A 203 -13.91 -15.05 -2.41
CA TRP A 203 -13.96 -14.61 -3.80
C TRP A 203 -15.31 -14.99 -4.41
N ILE A 204 -16.12 -14.00 -4.74
CA ILE A 204 -17.46 -14.23 -5.32
C ILE A 204 -17.49 -13.74 -6.75
N LYS A 205 -17.78 -14.62 -7.71
CA LYS A 205 -17.88 -14.33 -9.15
C LYS A 205 -19.32 -14.53 -9.61
N VAL A 206 -19.92 -13.49 -10.21
CA VAL A 206 -21.22 -13.58 -10.87
C VAL A 206 -20.98 -13.80 -12.35
N HIS A 207 -21.46 -14.91 -12.89
CA HIS A 207 -21.37 -15.20 -14.33
C HIS A 207 -22.44 -14.43 -15.09
N PRO A 208 -22.18 -14.00 -16.33
CA PRO A 208 -23.20 -13.36 -17.15
C PRO A 208 -24.40 -14.29 -17.33
N SER A 209 -25.61 -13.72 -17.33
CA SER A 209 -26.82 -14.48 -17.60
C SER A 209 -26.91 -14.83 -19.08
N ASN A 210 -27.18 -16.09 -19.37
CA ASN A 210 -27.41 -16.57 -20.73
C ASN A 210 -28.83 -16.16 -21.17
N HIS A 211 -29.02 -14.89 -21.51
CA HIS A 211 -30.30 -14.42 -22.05
C HIS A 211 -30.38 -14.74 -23.54
N SER A 212 -31.20 -15.73 -23.89
CA SER A 212 -31.81 -15.80 -25.21
C SER A 212 -32.95 -14.76 -25.28
N PRO A 213 -33.08 -13.98 -26.36
CA PRO A 213 -34.10 -12.93 -26.49
C PRO A 213 -35.56 -13.44 -26.43
N PHE A 214 -35.77 -14.76 -26.43
CA PHE A 214 -37.09 -15.40 -26.37
C PHE A 214 -37.53 -15.84 -24.97
N ILE A 215 -36.68 -15.72 -23.94
CA ILE A 215 -36.98 -16.23 -22.59
C ILE A 215 -37.30 -15.07 -21.64
N SER A 216 -38.52 -15.10 -21.07
CA SER A 216 -38.95 -14.13 -20.06
C SER A 216 -37.96 -14.06 -18.89
N THR A 217 -37.55 -12.86 -18.50
CA THR A 217 -36.60 -12.57 -17.39
C THR A 217 -37.01 -13.15 -16.04
N LYS A 218 -38.26 -13.63 -15.89
CA LYS A 218 -38.73 -14.35 -14.71
C LYS A 218 -38.16 -15.77 -14.58
N GLN A 219 -37.68 -16.39 -15.66
CA GLN A 219 -37.18 -17.78 -15.67
C GLN A 219 -35.68 -17.90 -15.93
N SER A 220 -34.97 -16.80 -16.17
CA SER A 220 -33.52 -16.84 -16.39
C SER A 220 -32.77 -17.10 -15.08
N LEU A 221 -31.98 -18.16 -15.06
CA LEU A 221 -31.05 -18.50 -14.00
C LEU A 221 -29.66 -17.93 -14.30
N GLN A 222 -28.95 -17.55 -13.24
CA GLN A 222 -27.62 -16.99 -13.31
C GLN A 222 -26.76 -17.63 -12.21
N GLN A 223 -25.51 -17.93 -12.57
CA GLN A 223 -24.59 -18.62 -11.68
C GLN A 223 -23.77 -17.62 -10.86
N VAL A 224 -23.70 -17.89 -9.55
CA VAL A 224 -22.85 -17.19 -8.59
C VAL A 224 -21.89 -18.20 -7.98
N GLN A 225 -20.60 -18.03 -8.26
CA GLN A 225 -19.55 -18.92 -7.79
C GLN A 225 -18.83 -18.27 -6.61
N ILE A 226 -18.68 -19.02 -5.51
CA ILE A 226 -18.07 -18.59 -4.25
C ILE A 226 -16.86 -19.48 -4.00
N THR A 227 -15.69 -18.90 -3.85
CA THR A 227 -14.43 -19.60 -3.59
C THR A 227 -13.79 -19.05 -2.33
N GLY A 228 -13.47 -19.91 -1.37
CA GLY A 228 -12.91 -19.50 -0.08
C GLY A 228 -12.55 -20.69 0.80
N ALA A 229 -12.02 -20.41 1.99
CA ALA A 229 -11.88 -21.42 3.04
C ALA A 229 -13.26 -21.97 3.44
N LYS A 230 -13.34 -23.25 3.82
CA LYS A 230 -14.61 -23.94 4.13
C LYS A 230 -15.48 -23.17 5.14
N GLU A 231 -14.87 -22.67 6.21
CA GLU A 231 -15.50 -21.88 7.28
C GLU A 231 -15.97 -20.49 6.83
N ASN A 232 -15.32 -19.92 5.81
CA ASN A 232 -15.68 -18.62 5.24
C ASN A 232 -16.86 -18.74 4.25
N ILE A 233 -16.98 -19.87 3.55
CA ILE A 233 -18.09 -20.12 2.61
C ILE A 233 -19.43 -20.11 3.34
N SER A 234 -19.51 -20.68 4.54
CA SER A 234 -20.75 -20.64 5.35
C SER A 234 -21.21 -19.22 5.63
N ILE A 235 -20.29 -18.30 5.89
CA ILE A 235 -20.62 -16.87 6.14
C ILE A 235 -21.19 -16.24 4.86
N ALA A 236 -20.58 -16.49 3.70
CA ALA A 236 -21.08 -15.99 2.43
C ALA A 236 -22.48 -16.54 2.10
N LEU A 237 -22.70 -17.83 2.34
CA LEU A 237 -23.99 -18.49 2.10
C LEU A 237 -25.09 -17.92 2.99
N ILE A 238 -24.84 -17.74 4.29
CA ILE A 238 -25.82 -17.16 5.22
C ILE A 238 -26.23 -15.74 4.80
N GLU A 239 -25.28 -14.90 4.40
CA GLU A 239 -25.62 -13.52 3.99
C GLU A 239 -26.38 -13.49 2.66
N ILE A 240 -26.00 -14.34 1.70
CA ILE A 240 -26.73 -14.48 0.43
C ILE A 240 -28.16 -14.99 0.69
N ASP A 241 -28.31 -15.96 1.58
CA ASP A 241 -29.59 -16.55 1.95
C ASP A 241 -30.52 -15.50 2.60
N ARG A 242 -29.96 -14.69 3.50
CA ARG A 242 -30.64 -13.55 4.13
C ARG A 242 -31.20 -12.55 3.12
N ILE A 243 -30.47 -12.32 2.03
CA ILE A 243 -30.88 -11.39 0.96
C ILE A 243 -31.92 -12.02 0.03
N CYS A 244 -31.76 -13.31 -0.28
CA CYS A 244 -32.62 -14.03 -1.22
C CYS A 244 -33.94 -14.49 -0.60
N GLY A 245 -34.03 -14.50 0.74
CA GLY A 245 -35.25 -14.79 1.49
C GLY A 245 -35.70 -16.26 1.37
N THR A 246 -34.78 -17.16 1.06
CA THR A 246 -35.09 -18.57 0.82
C THR A 246 -34.63 -19.44 1.98
N PHE A 247 -35.51 -19.99 2.80
CA PHE A 247 -35.15 -21.19 3.57
C PHE A 247 -34.93 -22.35 2.59
N VAL A 248 -33.77 -22.45 1.94
CA VAL A 248 -33.43 -23.62 1.11
C VAL A 248 -32.93 -24.71 2.05
N CYS A 249 -33.82 -25.67 2.34
CA CYS A 249 -33.46 -26.96 2.90
C CYS A 249 -32.31 -27.57 2.09
N ALA A 250 -31.19 -27.86 2.77
CA ALA A 250 -30.24 -28.84 2.30
C ALA A 250 -30.95 -30.21 2.22
N ARG A 251 -30.98 -30.80 1.04
CA ARG A 251 -31.16 -32.24 0.83
C ARG A 251 -29.81 -32.83 0.43
#